data_AF-A0A024FE26-F1
#
_entry.id   AF-A0A024FE26-F1
#
_cell.length_a   1.000
_cell.length_b   1.000
_cell.length_c   1.000
_cell.angle_alpha   90.00
_cell.angle_beta   90.00
_cell.angle_gamma   90.00
#
_symmetry.space_group_name_H-M   'P 1'
#
loop_
_entity.id
_entity.type
_entity.pdbx_description
1 polymer ?
#
loop_
_entity_poly.entity_id
_entity_poly.type
_entity_poly.pdbx_seq_one_letter_code
_entity_poly.pdbx_strand_id
1 'polypeptide(L)'
;MNIKILHIIIIFLSLECYSQHSEKFISLTSNLKPSDSITIDLKFSNGNQKEIGKIYEYEFGDYVYSYYYGKRIEYYRDGSVAYEYVYNDYGILLSCKWFDGHDNLWRESQTLKIDSDAKNSKEFLEREKHITITANEKIYRYDNDECEYYVKKENLF
;
A
#
# COMPACT_ATOMS: atom_id res chain seq x y z
N MET A 1 -15.30 9.16 -39.41
CA MET A 1 -14.34 8.28 -38.72
C MET A 1 -15.04 6.96 -38.46
N ASN A 2 -14.51 5.85 -38.97
CA ASN A 2 -15.21 4.56 -38.98
C ASN A 2 -15.35 4.05 -37.54
N ILE A 3 -16.55 3.64 -37.10
CA ILE A 3 -16.83 3.21 -35.71
C ILE A 3 -15.86 2.10 -35.27
N LYS A 4 -15.41 1.26 -36.21
CA LYS A 4 -14.38 0.22 -35.96
C LYS A 4 -13.00 0.79 -35.59
N ILE A 5 -12.61 1.92 -36.16
CA ILE A 5 -11.33 2.59 -35.84
C ILE A 5 -11.39 3.21 -34.44
N LEU A 6 -12.55 3.75 -34.04
CA LEU A 6 -12.76 4.30 -32.69
C LEU A 6 -12.63 3.23 -31.60
N HIS A 7 -13.16 2.02 -31.83
CA HIS A 7 -13.04 0.90 -30.88
C HIS A 7 -11.58 0.42 -30.74
N ILE A 8 -10.81 0.40 -31.83
CA ILE A 8 -9.39 0.03 -31.80
C ILE A 8 -8.59 1.06 -30.98
N ILE A 9 -8.88 2.35 -31.12
CA ILE A 9 -8.19 3.42 -30.38
C ILE A 9 -8.51 3.35 -28.87
N ILE A 10 -9.75 3.03 -28.49
CA ILE A 10 -10.14 2.87 -27.07
C ILE A 10 -9.45 1.66 -26.44
N ILE A 11 -9.30 0.56 -27.18
CA ILE A 11 -8.57 -0.64 -26.70
C ILE A 11 -7.08 -0.32 -26.50
N PHE A 12 -6.44 0.41 -27.42
CA PHE A 12 -5.02 0.78 -27.26
C PHE A 12 -4.78 1.78 -26.11
N LEU A 13 -5.70 2.71 -25.85
CA LEU A 13 -5.60 3.64 -24.71
C LEU A 13 -5.79 2.94 -23.36
N SER A 14 -6.47 1.79 -23.32
CA SER A 14 -6.61 0.99 -22.09
C SER A 14 -5.37 0.15 -21.75
N LEU A 15 -4.45 -0.03 -22.69
CA LEU A 15 -3.22 -0.81 -22.49
C LEU A 15 -2.10 -0.01 -21.81
N GLU A 16 -2.17 1.33 -21.83
CA GLU A 16 -1.32 2.19 -21.00
C GLU A 16 -1.96 2.45 -19.63
N CYS A 17 -2.55 1.40 -19.04
CA CYS A 17 -2.89 1.40 -17.64
C CYS A 17 -1.57 1.45 -16.87
N TYR A 18 -1.15 2.67 -16.52
CA TYR A 18 0.08 3.00 -15.81
C TYR A 18 0.36 1.95 -14.73
N SER A 19 1.27 1.01 -15.04
CA SER A 19 1.77 0.10 -14.02
C SER A 19 2.38 0.98 -12.94
N GLN A 20 1.89 0.83 -11.71
CA GLN A 20 2.46 1.49 -10.54
C GLN A 20 3.95 1.17 -10.40
N HIS A 21 4.42 0.05 -10.97
CA HIS A 21 5.79 -0.44 -10.90
C HIS A 21 6.57 -0.14 -12.19
N SER A 22 7.82 0.31 -12.06
CA SER A 22 8.75 0.43 -13.19
C SER A 22 9.19 -0.92 -13.76
N GLU A 23 9.66 -0.97 -15.00
CA GLU A 23 10.21 -2.21 -15.60
C GLU A 23 11.38 -2.78 -14.78
N LYS A 24 12.19 -1.89 -14.20
CA LYS A 24 13.29 -2.28 -13.31
C LYS A 24 12.78 -2.92 -12.03
N PHE A 25 11.72 -2.38 -11.44
CA PHE A 25 11.06 -3.02 -10.30
C PHE A 25 10.60 -4.45 -10.64
N ILE A 26 9.94 -4.61 -11.79
CA ILE A 26 9.44 -5.91 -12.26
C ILE A 26 10.59 -6.89 -12.46
N SER A 27 11.70 -6.47 -13.06
CA SER A 27 12.84 -7.37 -13.29
C SER A 27 13.49 -7.84 -11.99
N LEU A 28 13.66 -6.95 -11.01
CA LEU A 28 14.22 -7.26 -9.68
C LEU A 28 13.36 -8.25 -8.89
N THR A 29 12.05 -8.18 -9.08
CA THR A 29 11.06 -8.91 -8.28
C THR A 29 10.56 -10.20 -8.93
N SER A 30 10.70 -10.34 -10.25
CA SER A 30 10.16 -11.46 -11.04
C SER A 30 10.50 -12.86 -10.53
N ASN A 31 11.67 -13.02 -9.89
CA ASN A 31 12.15 -14.30 -9.37
C ASN A 31 12.05 -14.42 -7.84
N LEU A 32 11.57 -13.37 -7.16
CA LEU A 32 11.40 -13.38 -5.72
C LEU A 32 10.06 -14.05 -5.38
N LYS A 33 10.13 -15.13 -4.61
CA LYS A 33 8.95 -15.78 -4.05
C LYS A 33 9.11 -15.86 -2.53
N PRO A 34 8.04 -15.66 -1.76
CA PRO A 34 8.10 -15.84 -0.32
C PRO A 34 8.44 -17.30 0.00
N SER A 35 9.32 -17.50 0.98
CA SER A 35 9.61 -18.82 1.55
C SER A 35 8.54 -19.26 2.55
N ASP A 36 7.94 -18.30 3.27
CA ASP A 36 6.86 -18.55 4.24
C ASP A 36 5.88 -17.36 4.32
N SER A 37 4.75 -17.59 4.99
CA SER A 37 3.77 -16.58 5.35
C SER A 37 3.32 -16.72 6.80
N ILE A 38 3.41 -15.64 7.57
CA ILE A 38 3.00 -15.57 8.97
C ILE A 38 1.70 -14.77 9.05
N THR A 39 0.71 -15.29 9.79
CA THR A 39 -0.51 -14.53 10.11
C THR A 39 -0.34 -13.79 11.44
N ILE A 40 -0.69 -12.52 11.44
CA ILE A 40 -0.72 -11.67 12.63
C ILE A 40 -2.16 -11.60 13.12
N ASP A 41 -2.34 -11.96 14.39
CA ASP A 41 -3.58 -11.79 15.14
C ASP A 41 -3.20 -11.46 16.58
N LEU A 42 -3.01 -10.17 16.85
CA LEU A 42 -2.61 -9.66 18.16
C LEU A 42 -3.80 -9.04 18.87
N LYS A 43 -3.88 -9.25 20.18
CA LYS A 43 -4.91 -8.67 21.04
C LYS A 43 -4.30 -7.81 22.14
N PHE A 44 -5.05 -6.81 22.57
CA PHE A 44 -4.75 -6.08 23.79
C PHE A 44 -5.02 -6.93 25.03
N SER A 45 -4.52 -6.48 26.18
CA SER A 45 -4.77 -7.14 27.47
C SER A 45 -6.24 -7.20 27.88
N ASN A 46 -7.10 -6.32 27.33
CA ASN A 46 -8.55 -6.35 27.54
C ASN A 46 -9.28 -7.32 26.58
N GLY A 47 -8.55 -8.05 25.74
CA GLY A 47 -9.10 -9.03 24.79
C GLY A 47 -9.53 -8.45 23.44
N ASN A 48 -9.58 -7.12 23.28
CA ASN A 48 -9.91 -6.50 22.01
C ASN A 48 -8.80 -6.70 20.97
N GLN A 49 -9.18 -6.71 19.69
CA GLN A 49 -8.21 -6.79 18.60
C GLN A 49 -7.25 -5.61 18.67
N LYS A 50 -5.95 -5.89 18.50
CA LYS A 50 -4.91 -4.88 18.37
C LYS A 50 -4.45 -4.76 16.92
N GLU A 51 -4.20 -5.89 16.29
CA GLU A 51 -3.67 -5.93 14.94
C GLU A 51 -4.05 -7.23 14.24
N ILE A 52 -4.43 -7.13 12.97
CA ILE A 52 -4.58 -8.28 12.07
C ILE A 52 -3.79 -7.99 10.81
N GLY A 53 -3.06 -8.96 10.31
CA GLY A 53 -2.32 -8.82 9.06
C GLY A 53 -1.60 -10.09 8.67
N LYS A 54 -0.73 -9.97 7.68
CA LYS A 54 0.14 -11.06 7.26
C LYS A 54 1.52 -10.55 6.91
N ILE A 55 2.51 -11.39 7.11
CA ILE A 55 3.91 -11.17 6.75
C ILE A 55 4.33 -12.24 5.76
N TYR A 56 5.04 -11.86 4.70
CA TYR A 56 5.83 -12.76 3.88
C TYR A 56 7.27 -12.72 4.32
N GLU A 57 7.90 -13.89 4.33
CA GLU A 57 9.33 -14.04 4.54
C GLU A 57 10.02 -14.40 3.24
N TYR A 58 11.19 -13.82 3.00
CA TYR A 58 12.03 -14.08 1.83
C TYR A 58 13.41 -14.50 2.31
N GLU A 59 13.84 -15.69 1.91
CA GLU A 59 15.19 -16.19 2.17
C GLU A 59 16.14 -15.78 1.07
N PHE A 60 17.28 -15.18 1.45
CA PHE A 60 18.36 -14.87 0.52
C PHE A 60 19.72 -15.11 1.17
N GLY A 61 20.32 -16.26 0.87
CA GLY A 61 21.52 -16.73 1.57
C GLY A 61 21.21 -17.03 3.03
N ASP A 62 21.97 -16.45 3.95
CA ASP A 62 21.81 -16.65 5.40
C ASP A 62 20.83 -15.64 6.05
N TYR A 63 20.12 -14.84 5.25
CA TYR A 63 19.22 -13.79 5.72
C TYR A 63 17.77 -14.11 5.41
N VAL A 64 16.90 -13.83 6.38
CA VAL A 64 15.44 -13.84 6.23
C VAL A 64 14.97 -12.39 6.27
N TYR A 65 14.23 -11.99 5.24
CA TYR A 65 13.62 -10.67 5.14
C TYR A 65 12.11 -10.78 5.28
N SER A 66 11.54 -10.15 6.30
CA SER A 66 10.12 -10.29 6.64
C SER A 66 9.39 -8.98 6.41
N TYR A 67 8.26 -9.03 5.69
CA TYR A 67 7.49 -7.83 5.36
C TYR A 67 6.00 -8.07 5.36
N TYR A 68 5.24 -7.05 5.76
CA TYR A 68 3.79 -7.07 5.63
C TYR A 68 3.38 -7.24 4.17
N TYR A 69 2.28 -7.96 3.93
CA TYR A 69 1.68 -8.04 2.60
C TYR A 69 0.16 -8.05 2.70
N GLY A 70 -0.51 -7.60 1.64
CA GLY A 70 -1.97 -7.52 1.61
C GLY A 70 -2.53 -6.53 2.64
N LYS A 71 -3.72 -6.83 3.18
CA LYS A 71 -4.39 -5.95 4.13
C LYS A 71 -3.84 -6.15 5.55
N ARG A 72 -3.53 -5.04 6.22
CA ARG A 72 -3.20 -4.96 7.65
C ARG A 72 -4.12 -3.94 8.31
N ILE A 73 -4.67 -4.27 9.47
CA ILE A 73 -5.55 -3.39 10.23
C ILE A 73 -4.99 -3.26 11.64
N GLU A 74 -4.85 -2.03 12.10
CA GLU A 74 -4.55 -1.71 13.49
C GLU A 74 -5.76 -1.06 14.14
N TYR A 75 -5.96 -1.36 15.42
CA TYR A 75 -7.14 -0.95 16.17
C TYR A 75 -6.76 -0.13 17.39
N TYR A 76 -7.62 0.79 17.78
CA TYR A 76 -7.60 1.40 19.10
C TYR A 76 -8.00 0.36 20.17
N ARG A 77 -7.69 0.66 21.43
CA ARG A 77 -7.92 -0.26 22.55
C ARG A 77 -9.40 -0.57 22.77
N ASP A 78 -10.30 0.33 22.39
CA ASP A 78 -11.75 0.13 22.44
C ASP A 78 -12.30 -0.76 21.31
N GLY A 79 -11.47 -1.10 20.33
CA GLY A 79 -11.82 -1.95 19.19
C GLY A 79 -12.19 -1.19 17.91
N SER A 80 -12.25 0.15 17.95
CA SER A 80 -12.41 0.97 16.74
C SER A 80 -11.16 0.88 15.85
N VAL A 81 -11.33 1.09 14.54
CA VAL A 81 -10.21 1.00 13.59
C VAL A 81 -9.35 2.24 13.74
N ALA A 82 -8.04 2.07 13.85
CA ALA A 82 -7.08 3.17 13.86
C ALA A 82 -6.47 3.38 12.46
N TYR A 83 -6.06 2.28 11.83
CA TYR A 83 -5.40 2.31 10.53
C TYR A 83 -5.81 1.11 9.69
N GLU A 84 -5.99 1.36 8.39
CA GLU A 84 -6.03 0.30 7.38
C GLU A 84 -4.89 0.51 6.38
N TYR A 85 -4.02 -0.49 6.27
CA TYR A 85 -2.92 -0.51 5.31
C TYR A 85 -3.15 -1.57 4.25
N VAL A 86 -2.68 -1.29 3.03
CA VAL A 86 -2.56 -2.28 1.96
C VAL A 86 -1.13 -2.27 1.45
N TYR A 87 -0.49 -3.43 1.45
CA TYR A 87 0.87 -3.63 0.95
C TYR A 87 0.88 -4.55 -0.26
N ASN A 88 1.84 -4.36 -1.16
CA ASN A 88 2.16 -5.39 -2.15
C ASN A 88 2.94 -6.55 -1.50
N ASP A 89 3.25 -7.58 -2.28
CA ASP A 89 3.98 -8.77 -1.80
C ASP A 89 5.36 -8.41 -1.25
N TYR A 90 5.93 -7.32 -1.75
CA TYR A 90 7.21 -6.80 -1.32
C TYR A 90 7.05 -5.66 -0.32
N GLY A 91 6.09 -5.73 0.60
CA GLY A 91 5.93 -4.81 1.73
C GLY A 91 5.98 -3.32 1.46
N ILE A 92 5.73 -2.91 0.22
CA ILE A 92 5.62 -1.50 -0.14
C ILE A 92 4.16 -1.12 0.05
N LEU A 93 3.96 -0.02 0.76
CA LEU A 93 2.65 0.52 1.05
C LEU A 93 1.99 1.00 -0.25
N LEU A 94 0.83 0.44 -0.57
CA LEU A 94 0.01 0.82 -1.72
C LEU A 94 -1.03 1.87 -1.32
N SER A 95 -1.63 1.71 -0.14
CA SER A 95 -2.55 2.69 0.42
C SER A 95 -2.61 2.60 1.94
N CYS A 96 -2.97 3.71 2.57
CA CYS A 96 -3.20 3.80 4.00
C CYS A 96 -4.37 4.73 4.29
N LYS A 97 -5.22 4.33 5.23
CA LYS A 97 -6.31 5.14 5.78
C LYS A 97 -6.13 5.30 7.27
N TRP A 98 -6.35 6.52 7.76
CA TRP A 98 -6.25 6.88 9.16
C TRP A 98 -7.62 7.29 9.66
N PHE A 99 -8.03 6.65 10.75
CA PHE A 99 -9.31 6.90 11.38
C PHE A 99 -9.11 7.50 12.77
N ASP A 100 -10.09 8.29 13.21
CA ASP A 100 -10.17 8.68 14.61
C ASP A 100 -10.81 7.55 15.44
N GLY A 101 -10.83 7.69 16.76
CA GLY A 101 -11.46 6.69 17.66
C GLY A 101 -12.99 6.60 17.55
N HIS A 102 -13.59 7.22 16.54
CA HIS A 102 -15.02 7.17 16.22
C HIS A 102 -15.25 6.71 14.77
N ASP A 103 -14.28 6.00 14.19
CA ASP A 103 -14.29 5.48 12.83
C ASP A 103 -14.41 6.54 11.72
N ASN A 104 -14.10 7.82 11.99
CA ASN A 104 -14.07 8.84 10.96
C ASN A 104 -12.71 8.88 10.25
N LEU A 105 -12.75 8.84 8.91
CA LEU A 105 -11.56 8.99 8.08
C LEU A 105 -11.08 10.46 8.12
N TRP A 106 -9.88 10.71 8.65
CA TRP A 106 -9.30 12.05 8.71
C TRP A 106 -8.05 12.21 7.83
N ARG A 107 -7.49 11.12 7.33
CA ARG A 107 -6.39 11.13 6.34
C ARG A 107 -6.41 9.86 5.51
N GLU A 108 -6.02 9.96 4.25
CA GLU A 108 -5.71 8.80 3.41
C GLU A 108 -4.51 9.09 2.50
N SER A 109 -3.81 8.04 2.11
CA SER A 109 -2.68 8.10 1.19
C SER A 109 -2.79 6.95 0.21
N GLN A 110 -2.49 7.24 -1.05
CA GLN A 110 -2.50 6.30 -2.15
C GLN A 110 -1.20 6.44 -2.92
N THR A 111 -0.43 5.36 -2.98
CA THR A 111 0.78 5.30 -3.82
C THR A 111 0.36 5.35 -5.28
N LEU A 112 1.05 6.18 -6.06
CA LEU A 112 0.82 6.37 -7.49
C LEU A 112 1.91 5.70 -8.33
N LYS A 113 3.15 5.72 -7.84
CA LYS A 113 4.30 5.13 -8.52
C LYS A 113 5.30 4.58 -7.51
N ILE A 114 5.90 3.45 -7.86
CA ILE A 114 6.96 2.77 -7.14
C ILE A 114 8.09 2.55 -8.14
N ASP A 115 9.27 3.03 -7.77
CA ASP A 115 10.50 2.79 -8.53
C ASP A 115 11.59 2.23 -7.61
N SER A 116 12.61 1.61 -8.20
CA SER A 116 13.72 1.06 -7.46
C SER A 116 15.05 1.29 -8.16
N ASP A 117 16.03 1.82 -7.43
CA ASP A 117 17.38 1.99 -7.95
C ASP A 117 18.32 0.80 -7.65
N ALA A 118 17.86 -0.18 -6.85
CA ALA A 118 18.59 -1.41 -6.54
C ALA A 118 19.16 -2.09 -7.79
N LYS A 119 20.37 -2.66 -7.69
CA LYS A 119 21.07 -3.30 -8.82
C LYS A 119 20.76 -4.79 -8.91
N ASN A 120 20.27 -5.39 -7.84
CA ASN A 120 19.95 -6.82 -7.76
C ASN A 120 18.87 -7.07 -6.69
N SER A 121 18.31 -8.28 -6.70
CA SER A 121 17.21 -8.64 -5.80
C SER A 121 17.58 -8.62 -4.32
N LYS A 122 18.85 -8.84 -3.95
CA LYS A 122 19.31 -8.73 -2.56
C LYS A 122 19.26 -7.28 -2.08
N GLU A 123 19.85 -6.37 -2.86
CA GLU A 123 19.81 -4.93 -2.60
C GLU A 123 18.36 -4.41 -2.58
N PHE A 124 17.50 -4.96 -3.44
CA PHE A 124 16.07 -4.68 -3.41
C PHE A 124 15.42 -5.10 -2.06
N LEU A 125 15.75 -6.27 -1.52
CA LEU A 125 15.23 -6.71 -0.21
C LEU A 125 15.82 -5.88 0.95
N GLU A 126 16.98 -5.25 0.79
CA GLU A 126 17.51 -4.31 1.79
C GLU A 126 16.79 -2.93 1.78
N ARG A 127 15.79 -2.74 0.90
CA ARG A 127 14.71 -1.74 0.75
C ARG A 127 14.91 -0.28 1.14
N GLU A 128 15.32 0.03 2.37
CA GLU A 128 15.23 1.39 2.94
C GLU A 128 16.03 2.43 2.14
N LYS A 129 16.96 2.00 1.29
CA LYS A 129 17.82 2.87 0.49
C LYS A 129 17.50 2.90 -0.99
N HIS A 130 16.60 2.02 -1.46
CA HIS A 130 16.53 1.70 -2.88
C HIS A 130 15.16 1.85 -3.52
N ILE A 131 14.13 2.20 -2.75
CA ILE A 131 12.77 2.34 -3.25
C ILE A 131 12.36 3.81 -3.18
N THR A 132 11.88 4.34 -4.30
CA THR A 132 11.26 5.66 -4.39
C THR A 132 9.77 5.49 -4.59
N ILE A 133 8.97 6.15 -3.75
CA ILE A 133 7.52 6.09 -3.78
C ILE A 133 7.00 7.49 -4.06
N THR A 134 6.16 7.61 -5.09
CA THR A 134 5.34 8.80 -5.29
C THR A 134 3.92 8.50 -4.84
N ALA A 135 3.34 9.35 -4.00
CA ALA A 135 2.02 9.13 -3.42
C ALA A 135 1.20 10.41 -3.39
N ASN A 136 -0.11 10.26 -3.50
CA ASN A 136 -1.07 11.30 -3.16
C ASN A 136 -1.50 11.11 -1.70
N GLU A 137 -1.76 12.22 -1.01
CA GLU A 137 -2.32 12.22 0.33
C GLU A 137 -3.43 13.25 0.43
N LYS A 138 -4.54 12.83 1.04
CA LYS A 138 -5.67 13.69 1.38
C LYS A 138 -5.83 13.77 2.88
N ILE A 139 -6.09 14.97 3.37
CA ILE A 139 -6.40 15.24 4.77
C ILE A 139 -7.81 15.80 4.82
N TYR A 140 -8.66 15.19 5.64
CA TYR A 140 -10.06 15.57 5.78
C TYR A 140 -10.27 16.41 7.03
N ARG A 141 -11.31 17.23 7.01
CA ARG A 141 -11.81 17.96 8.17
C ARG A 141 -13.31 17.94 8.16
N TYR A 142 -13.90 17.83 9.35
CA TYR A 142 -15.33 17.98 9.53
C TYR A 142 -15.74 19.45 9.44
N ASP A 143 -16.74 19.74 8.62
CA ASP A 143 -17.47 21.00 8.61
C ASP A 143 -18.71 20.88 9.51
N ASN A 144 -18.84 21.78 10.49
CA ASN A 144 -19.99 21.78 11.39
C ASN A 144 -21.24 22.37 10.73
N ASP A 145 -21.09 23.26 9.75
CA ASP A 145 -22.21 23.94 9.11
C ASP A 145 -22.90 23.02 8.10
N GLU A 146 -22.10 22.25 7.35
CA GLU A 146 -22.59 21.28 6.36
C GLU A 146 -22.72 19.86 6.94
N CYS A 147 -22.24 19.64 8.17
CA CYS A 147 -22.23 18.36 8.87
C CYS A 147 -21.54 17.22 8.09
N GLU A 148 -20.53 17.54 7.27
CA GLU A 148 -19.81 16.59 6.40
C GLU A 148 -18.29 16.73 6.46
N TYR A 149 -17.57 15.69 6.02
CA TYR A 149 -16.10 15.73 5.88
C TYR A 149 -15.71 16.19 4.48
N TYR A 150 -14.85 17.20 4.38
CA TYR A 150 -14.28 17.67 3.12
C TYR A 150 -12.75 17.52 3.09
N VAL A 151 -12.18 17.47 1.88
CA VAL A 151 -10.72 17.47 1.69
C VAL A 151 -10.18 18.86 1.98
N LYS A 152 -9.48 19.00 3.10
CA LYS A 152 -8.83 20.25 3.51
C LYS A 152 -7.50 20.48 2.79
N LYS A 153 -6.76 19.41 2.53
CA LYS A 153 -5.44 19.46 1.91
C LYS A 153 -5.21 18.22 1.07
N GLU A 154 -4.64 18.41 -0.10
CA GLU A 154 -4.15 17.36 -0.97
C GLU A 154 -2.68 17.63 -1.29
N ASN A 155 -1.81 16.63 -1.10
CA ASN A 155 -0.37 16.74 -1.34
C ASN A 155 0.10 15.61 -2.23
N LEU A 156 1.01 15.93 -3.15
CA LEU A 156 1.79 14.97 -3.90
C LEU A 156 3.19 14.89 -3.27
N PHE A 157 3.63 13.67 -2.96
CA PHE A 157 4.96 13.36 -2.43
C PHE A 157 5.72 12.46 -3.40
#